data_AF-A0A8T9CLN5-F1
#
_entry.id   AF-A0A8T9CLN5-F1
#
_cell.length_a   1.000
_cell.length_b   1.000
_cell.length_c   1.000
_cell.angle_alpha   90.00
_cell.angle_beta   90.00
_cell.angle_gamma   90.00
#
_symmetry.space_group_name_H-M   'P 1'
#
loop_
_entity.id
_entity.type
_entity.pdbx_description
1 polymer ?
#
loop_
_entity_poly.entity_id
_entity_poly.type
_entity_poly.pdbx_seq_one_letter_code
_entity_poly.pdbx_strand_id
1 'polypeptide(L)'
;SFNNGKSQANNLDFPRIYLFRPIPAINAKLTIGQYDTESSIFDSFHFSGVSLKSDENMLPPDLRGYAPQITGVAQTNAKVTVSQNNRIIYQENVPPGPFAITNLFNTLQGQLDVKVEEEDGQVTQWQVASNSIPYLTRKGQIRYTTAMGKPTSVGGDSLQQPFFWTGEFSWGWLNNVSLYGGSVLTNRDYQSLAAGVGFNLNSLGSLSFDVTRSDAQLHNQDKETGYSYRANYSKRFESTGSQLTFAGYRFSDKNFVTMNEYINDTNHYTNYQNEKESYIVTFNQYLESLRLNTYVSLARNTYWDASSNVNYSFSLSRDFDIGPLKNVSTSLTFSRINWEEDNQDQLYLNISIPWGTSRTLSYGMQRNQDNKISHTASWYDSSDRNNSWSVSASGDNDEFKDMKASLRASYQHNTENGRLYLSGTSQRDSYYSLNASWNGSFTATRHGAAFHDYSGSADSRFMIDADGAEDIPLNNKRAVTNRYGIGVIPSVSSYITTSLSVDTRNLPENVDIENSVITTTLTEGAIGYAKLDTRKGYQIMGVIRLADGSHPPLGI
;
A
#
# COMPACT_ATOMS: atom_id res chain seq x y z
N SER A 1 10.93 -23.94 -3.69
CA SER A 1 12.35 -24.12 -4.05
C SER A 1 12.52 -23.88 -5.53
N PHE A 2 13.63 -23.27 -5.95
CA PHE A 2 13.98 -23.11 -7.36
C PHE A 2 14.87 -24.29 -7.76
N ASN A 3 14.37 -25.21 -8.59
CA ASN A 3 15.14 -26.36 -9.07
C ASN A 3 14.96 -26.45 -10.59
N ASN A 4 16.08 -26.49 -11.34
CA ASN A 4 16.11 -26.59 -12.80
C ASN A 4 15.24 -25.54 -13.54
N GLY A 5 15.37 -24.25 -13.20
CA GLY A 5 14.63 -23.18 -13.90
C GLY A 5 13.12 -23.20 -13.66
N LYS A 6 12.64 -23.96 -12.66
CA LYS A 6 11.24 -24.00 -12.23
C LYS A 6 11.15 -23.63 -10.75
N SER A 7 10.45 -22.54 -10.46
CA SER A 7 10.00 -22.23 -9.11
C SER A 7 8.71 -23.03 -8.85
N GLN A 8 8.79 -24.04 -7.98
CA GLN A 8 7.59 -24.70 -7.44
C GLN A 8 7.45 -24.31 -5.96
N ALA A 9 6.32 -23.68 -5.63
CA ALA A 9 5.87 -23.46 -4.28
C ALA A 9 4.70 -24.42 -4.01
N ASN A 10 4.98 -25.51 -3.28
CA ASN A 10 4.00 -26.53 -2.93
C ASN A 10 3.54 -26.42 -1.47
N ASN A 11 3.89 -25.33 -0.76
CA ASN A 11 3.53 -25.16 0.64
C ASN A 11 2.32 -24.23 0.76
N LEU A 12 1.27 -24.71 1.41
CA LEU A 12 0.16 -23.87 1.86
C LEU A 12 0.56 -23.27 3.21
N ASP A 13 0.65 -21.96 3.27
CA ASP A 13 0.97 -21.25 4.50
C ASP A 13 -0.12 -20.21 4.78
N PHE A 14 -0.48 -20.04 6.06
CA PHE A 14 -1.44 -19.04 6.51
C PHE A 14 -0.66 -17.91 7.15
N PRO A 15 -0.33 -16.83 6.41
CA PRO A 15 0.60 -15.83 6.89
C PRO A 15 0.11 -15.08 8.14
N ARG A 16 -1.21 -15.09 8.38
CA ARG A 16 -1.82 -14.44 9.54
C ARG A 16 -3.23 -14.95 9.80
N ILE A 17 -3.51 -15.34 11.04
CA ILE A 17 -4.86 -15.63 11.54
C ILE A 17 -5.16 -14.73 12.73
N TYR A 18 -6.22 -13.93 12.61
CA TYR A 18 -6.63 -12.98 13.65
C TYR A 18 -8.12 -12.70 13.63
N LEU A 19 -8.60 -12.20 14.75
CA LEU A 19 -9.92 -11.63 14.96
C LEU A 19 -9.73 -10.17 15.37
N PHE A 20 -10.59 -9.28 14.90
CA PHE A 20 -10.59 -7.90 15.38
C PHE A 20 -12.00 -7.41 15.64
N ARG A 21 -12.11 -6.43 16.54
CA ARG A 21 -13.36 -5.78 16.89
C ARG A 21 -13.11 -4.29 17.17
N PRO A 22 -13.72 -3.39 16.38
CA PRO A 22 -13.83 -1.98 16.74
C PRO A 22 -14.60 -1.79 18.07
N ILE A 23 -14.12 -0.92 18.94
CA ILE A 23 -14.71 -0.52 20.23
C ILE A 23 -14.95 1.00 20.20
N PRO A 24 -16.11 1.45 19.70
CA PRO A 24 -16.41 2.88 19.54
C PRO A 24 -16.40 3.68 20.84
N ALA A 25 -16.74 3.06 21.97
CA ALA A 25 -16.79 3.73 23.27
C ALA A 25 -15.45 4.34 23.72
N ILE A 26 -14.33 3.82 23.21
CA ILE A 26 -12.97 4.27 23.52
C ILE A 26 -12.15 4.60 22.26
N ASN A 27 -12.82 4.73 21.11
CA ASN A 27 -12.21 4.97 19.79
C ASN A 27 -11.02 4.04 19.48
N ALA A 28 -11.17 2.74 19.76
CA ALA A 28 -10.08 1.78 19.61
C ALA A 28 -10.48 0.53 18.85
N LYS A 29 -9.50 -0.23 18.37
CA LYS A 29 -9.63 -1.54 17.77
C LYS A 29 -8.93 -2.57 18.65
N LEU A 30 -9.67 -3.59 19.05
CA LEU A 30 -9.14 -4.78 19.72
C LEU A 30 -8.82 -5.83 18.66
N THR A 31 -7.59 -6.34 18.64
CA THR A 31 -7.13 -7.40 17.74
C THR A 31 -6.59 -8.56 18.56
N ILE A 32 -6.95 -9.79 18.20
CA ILE A 32 -6.57 -11.03 18.88
C ILE A 32 -6.06 -12.02 17.83
N GLY A 33 -4.95 -12.69 18.08
CA GLY A 33 -4.32 -13.66 17.18
C GLY A 33 -2.95 -13.19 16.71
N GLN A 34 -2.53 -13.66 15.55
CA GLN A 34 -1.27 -13.26 14.93
C GLN A 34 -1.39 -11.86 14.34
N TYR A 35 -0.50 -10.95 14.72
CA TYR A 35 -0.42 -9.61 14.15
C TYR A 35 0.99 -9.01 14.32
N ASP A 36 1.15 -7.75 13.93
CA ASP A 36 2.37 -6.98 14.02
C ASP A 36 2.14 -5.87 15.05
N THR A 37 3.17 -5.54 15.82
CA THR A 37 3.09 -4.40 16.73
C THR A 37 3.03 -3.11 15.92
N GLU A 38 1.97 -2.32 16.14
CA GLU A 38 1.78 -1.03 15.49
C GLU A 38 2.27 0.09 16.41
N SER A 39 3.59 0.23 16.54
CA SER A 39 4.23 1.22 17.42
C SER A 39 4.82 2.38 16.64
N SER A 40 4.59 3.61 17.10
CA SER A 40 5.22 4.83 16.56
C SER A 40 6.53 5.20 17.26
N ILE A 41 6.90 4.48 18.31
CA ILE A 41 8.12 4.72 19.07
C ILE A 41 9.13 3.59 18.86
N PHE A 42 8.68 2.35 18.98
CA PHE A 42 9.50 1.14 18.88
C PHE A 42 9.42 0.50 17.50
N ASP A 43 10.45 -0.27 17.16
CA ASP A 43 10.45 -1.03 15.91
C ASP A 43 9.37 -2.12 15.92
N SER A 44 8.67 -2.29 14.79
CA SER A 44 7.59 -3.27 14.66
C SER A 44 8.13 -4.70 14.64
N PHE A 45 7.39 -5.62 15.26
CA PHE A 45 7.72 -7.05 15.30
C PHE A 45 6.45 -7.92 15.30
N HIS A 46 6.60 -9.15 14.79
CA HIS A 46 5.51 -10.12 14.66
C HIS A 46 5.19 -10.77 16.01
N PHE A 47 3.91 -10.93 16.33
CA PHE A 47 3.48 -11.60 17.54
C PHE A 47 2.14 -12.32 17.40
N SER A 48 1.88 -13.25 18.30
CA SER A 48 0.56 -13.83 18.54
C SER A 48 0.09 -13.47 19.95
N GLY A 49 -1.05 -12.80 20.05
CA GLY A 49 -1.55 -12.29 21.32
C GLY A 49 -2.76 -11.38 21.19
N VAL A 50 -2.79 -10.33 22.02
CA VAL A 50 -3.87 -9.34 22.06
C VAL A 50 -3.27 -7.95 21.89
N SER A 51 -3.91 -7.10 21.09
CA SER A 51 -3.57 -5.70 20.89
C SER A 51 -4.83 -4.83 21.00
N LEU A 52 -4.69 -3.67 21.62
CA LEU A 52 -5.69 -2.62 21.68
C LEU A 52 -5.04 -1.32 21.21
N LYS A 53 -5.56 -0.73 20.13
CA LYS A 53 -5.01 0.48 19.51
C LYS A 53 -6.10 1.52 19.28
N SER A 54 -5.83 2.78 19.59
CA SER A 54 -6.69 3.90 19.18
C SER A 54 -6.75 4.02 17.65
N ASP A 55 -7.96 4.01 17.08
CA ASP A 55 -8.19 4.01 15.62
C ASP A 55 -8.58 5.42 15.12
N GLU A 56 -7.67 6.07 14.39
CA GLU A 56 -7.90 7.38 13.80
C GLU A 56 -8.94 7.38 12.69
N ASN A 57 -9.22 6.23 12.08
CA ASN A 57 -10.25 6.17 11.04
C ASN A 57 -11.64 6.44 11.62
N MET A 58 -11.82 6.26 12.94
CA MET A 58 -13.04 6.65 13.65
C MET A 58 -13.20 8.17 13.79
N LEU A 59 -12.13 8.93 13.55
CA LEU A 59 -12.18 10.40 13.54
C LEU A 59 -12.64 10.93 12.17
N PRO A 60 -13.21 12.15 12.14
CA PRO A 60 -13.58 12.81 10.89
C PRO A 60 -12.43 12.86 9.87
N PRO A 61 -12.71 12.78 8.56
CA PRO A 61 -11.69 12.70 7.51
C PRO A 61 -10.61 13.79 7.56
N ASP A 62 -10.99 15.01 7.99
CA ASP A 62 -10.07 16.16 8.15
C ASP A 62 -9.01 15.95 9.23
N LEU A 63 -9.05 14.82 9.95
CA LEU A 63 -8.12 14.47 11.03
C LEU A 63 -7.22 13.26 10.74
N ARG A 64 -7.25 12.68 9.53
CA ARG A 64 -6.52 11.44 9.18
C ARG A 64 -5.09 11.69 8.67
N GLY A 65 -4.19 10.74 8.90
CA GLY A 65 -2.76 10.78 8.53
C GLY A 65 -2.42 10.39 7.08
N TYR A 66 -1.13 10.43 6.74
CA TYR A 66 -0.55 10.17 5.41
C TYR A 66 -0.13 8.69 5.23
N ALA A 67 -0.19 8.18 4.00
CA ALA A 67 0.26 6.85 3.60
C ALA A 67 1.51 6.94 2.71
N PRO A 68 2.54 6.08 2.91
CA PRO A 68 3.74 6.09 2.09
C PRO A 68 3.47 5.51 0.69
N GLN A 69 4.22 6.01 -0.30
CA GLN A 69 4.23 5.50 -1.66
C GLN A 69 5.61 4.88 -1.94
N ILE A 70 5.63 3.63 -2.41
CA ILE A 70 6.86 2.99 -2.89
C ILE A 70 6.98 3.27 -4.38
N THR A 71 8.14 3.78 -4.81
CA THR A 71 8.46 3.96 -6.23
C THR A 71 9.72 3.17 -6.59
N GLY A 72 9.80 2.70 -7.83
CA GLY A 72 10.94 1.95 -8.35
C GLY A 72 10.90 1.89 -9.87
N VAL A 73 11.91 1.26 -10.48
CA VAL A 73 11.97 1.01 -11.93
C VAL A 73 12.21 -0.49 -12.14
N ALA A 74 11.36 -1.12 -12.96
CA ALA A 74 11.52 -2.51 -13.38
C ALA A 74 12.11 -2.58 -14.81
N GLN A 75 13.06 -3.48 -15.05
CA GLN A 75 13.69 -3.67 -16.37
C GLN A 75 12.81 -4.51 -17.30
N THR A 76 12.03 -5.42 -16.72
CA THR A 76 11.18 -6.42 -17.38
C THR A 76 9.77 -6.45 -16.81
N ASN A 77 8.90 -7.37 -17.23
CA ASN A 77 7.65 -7.57 -16.48
C ASN A 77 8.01 -8.21 -15.13
N ALA A 78 8.22 -7.38 -14.12
CA ALA A 78 8.70 -7.85 -12.85
C ALA A 78 7.57 -8.24 -11.91
N LYS A 79 7.85 -9.20 -11.05
CA LYS A 79 7.04 -9.48 -9.87
C LYS A 79 7.56 -8.64 -8.71
N VAL A 80 6.83 -7.61 -8.32
CA VAL A 80 7.17 -6.78 -7.16
C VAL A 80 6.58 -7.42 -5.91
N THR A 81 7.45 -7.76 -4.98
CA THR A 81 7.10 -8.31 -3.67
C THR A 81 7.55 -7.30 -2.63
N VAL A 82 6.61 -6.71 -1.91
CA VAL A 82 6.92 -5.89 -0.74
C VAL A 82 6.77 -6.78 0.48
N SER A 83 7.82 -6.85 1.28
CA SER A 83 7.84 -7.58 2.54
C SER A 83 8.27 -6.69 3.68
N GLN A 84 7.81 -7.02 4.88
CA GLN A 84 8.25 -6.38 6.12
C GLN A 84 8.64 -7.48 7.09
N ASN A 85 9.87 -7.42 7.61
CA ASN A 85 10.41 -8.47 8.49
C ASN A 85 10.16 -9.86 7.86
N ASN A 86 10.58 -10.01 6.59
CA ASN A 86 10.40 -11.12 5.63
C ASN A 86 8.99 -11.73 5.48
N ARG A 87 7.92 -11.05 5.91
CA ARG A 87 6.55 -11.43 5.57
C ARG A 87 6.08 -10.67 4.34
N ILE A 88 5.59 -11.37 3.31
CA ILE A 88 5.03 -10.74 2.11
C ILE A 88 3.74 -10.01 2.50
N ILE A 89 3.72 -8.69 2.33
CA ILE A 89 2.56 -7.83 2.62
C ILE A 89 1.83 -7.39 1.35
N TYR A 90 2.56 -7.32 0.23
CA TYR A 90 2.02 -6.95 -1.07
C TYR A 90 2.78 -7.69 -2.15
N GLN A 91 2.07 -8.15 -3.18
CA GLN A 91 2.68 -8.84 -4.30
C GLN A 91 1.84 -8.58 -5.56
N GLU A 92 2.46 -8.01 -6.59
CA GLU A 92 1.81 -7.72 -7.88
C GLU A 92 2.81 -7.84 -9.03
N ASN A 93 2.32 -8.16 -10.23
CA ASN A 93 3.11 -8.10 -11.45
C ASN A 93 3.01 -6.69 -12.06
N VAL A 94 4.16 -6.07 -12.33
CA VAL A 94 4.24 -4.73 -12.94
C VAL A 94 4.84 -4.81 -14.34
N PRO A 95 4.42 -3.96 -15.28
CA PRO A 95 5.07 -3.86 -16.59
C PRO A 95 6.47 -3.19 -16.47
N PRO A 96 7.31 -3.28 -17.51
CA PRO A 96 8.63 -2.65 -17.52
C PRO A 96 8.53 -1.12 -17.50
N GLY A 97 9.44 -0.48 -16.77
CA GLY A 97 9.48 0.98 -16.56
C GLY A 97 9.24 1.39 -15.10
N PRO A 98 9.01 2.69 -14.84
CA PRO A 98 8.75 3.18 -13.49
C PRO A 98 7.41 2.69 -12.99
N PHE A 99 7.39 2.22 -11.75
CA PHE A 99 6.16 1.83 -11.07
C PHE A 99 6.02 2.59 -9.75
N ALA A 100 4.76 2.73 -9.31
CA ALA A 100 4.42 3.29 -8.02
C ALA A 100 3.36 2.43 -7.36
N ILE A 101 3.65 1.94 -6.16
CA ILE A 101 2.70 1.24 -5.31
C ILE A 101 2.16 2.25 -4.30
N THR A 102 0.91 2.67 -4.51
CA THR A 102 0.19 3.63 -3.65
C THR A 102 -0.74 2.95 -2.65
N ASN A 103 -1.01 1.66 -2.84
CA ASN A 103 -2.04 0.93 -2.11
C ASN A 103 -1.45 -0.03 -1.07
N LEU A 104 -0.43 0.44 -0.35
CA LEU A 104 0.07 -0.27 0.82
C LEU A 104 -0.84 0.03 2.00
N PHE A 105 -1.14 -0.98 2.81
CA PHE A 105 -1.99 -0.80 3.99
C PHE A 105 -1.42 0.29 4.93
N ASN A 106 -2.27 1.21 5.39
CA ASN A 106 -1.92 2.41 6.18
C ASN A 106 -1.31 2.15 7.57
N THR A 107 -0.96 0.91 7.91
CA THR A 107 -0.45 0.51 9.24
C THR A 107 1.04 0.16 9.26
N LEU A 108 1.75 0.24 8.13
CA LEU A 108 3.15 -0.16 8.02
C LEU A 108 4.07 0.88 8.70
N GLN A 109 4.88 0.45 9.67
CA GLN A 109 5.92 1.26 10.31
C GLN A 109 7.21 0.46 10.40
N GLY A 110 8.37 1.06 10.11
CA GLY A 110 9.67 0.37 10.02
C GLY A 110 10.17 0.20 8.59
N GLN A 111 11.22 -0.60 8.38
CA GLN A 111 11.79 -0.84 7.04
C GLN A 111 10.92 -1.84 6.25
N LEU A 112 10.71 -1.54 4.96
CA LEU A 112 10.04 -2.40 3.99
C LEU A 112 11.08 -2.90 3.00
N ASP A 113 11.25 -4.21 2.91
CA ASP A 113 12.08 -4.86 1.91
C ASP A 113 11.28 -4.99 0.62
N VAL A 114 11.68 -4.22 -0.40
CA VAL A 114 11.12 -4.29 -1.73
C VAL A 114 12.00 -5.21 -2.57
N LYS A 115 11.42 -6.31 -3.05
CA LYS A 115 12.06 -7.25 -3.97
C LYS A 115 11.38 -7.17 -5.32
N VAL A 116 12.15 -6.88 -6.37
CA VAL A 116 11.73 -6.88 -7.77
C VAL A 116 12.39 -8.08 -8.45
N GLU A 117 11.58 -9.09 -8.79
CA GLU A 117 12.02 -10.29 -9.50
C GLU A 117 11.69 -10.14 -10.99
N GLU A 118 12.72 -9.99 -11.80
CA GLU A 118 12.65 -9.78 -13.24
C GLU A 118 12.38 -11.11 -13.97
N GLU A 119 11.87 -11.04 -15.21
CA GLU A 119 11.53 -12.22 -16.03
C GLU A 119 12.75 -13.08 -16.40
N ASP A 120 13.94 -12.46 -16.46
CA ASP A 120 15.22 -13.14 -16.70
C ASP A 120 15.79 -13.80 -15.43
N GLY A 121 15.11 -13.66 -14.29
CA GLY A 121 15.50 -14.19 -13.00
C GLY A 121 16.41 -13.27 -12.19
N GLN A 122 16.78 -12.08 -12.70
CA GLN A 122 17.49 -11.09 -11.89
C GLN A 122 16.59 -10.58 -10.75
N VAL A 123 17.18 -10.43 -9.57
CA VAL A 123 16.50 -9.92 -8.40
C VAL A 123 17.16 -8.62 -7.97
N THR A 124 16.38 -7.55 -7.94
CA THR A 124 16.78 -6.29 -7.30
C THR A 124 16.06 -6.16 -5.97
N GLN A 125 16.80 -5.99 -4.88
CA GLN A 125 16.23 -5.79 -3.55
C GLN A 125 16.75 -4.49 -2.94
N TRP A 126 15.85 -3.71 -2.36
CA TRP A 126 16.21 -2.51 -1.60
C TRP A 126 15.24 -2.29 -0.44
N GLN A 127 15.69 -1.50 0.53
CA GLN A 127 14.89 -1.14 1.68
C GLN A 127 14.31 0.25 1.50
N VAL A 128 12.99 0.35 1.68
CA VAL A 128 12.26 1.61 1.79
C VAL A 128 11.83 1.77 3.23
N ALA A 129 12.22 2.85 3.88
CA ALA A 129 11.68 3.14 5.19
C ALA A 129 10.20 3.55 5.08
N SER A 130 9.34 2.91 5.87
CA SER A 130 7.97 3.38 6.07
C SER A 130 7.99 4.59 7.01
N ASN A 131 7.55 5.73 6.48
CA ASN A 131 7.63 7.03 7.13
C ASN A 131 6.79 7.08 8.42
N SER A 132 7.43 7.24 9.58
CA SER A 132 6.73 7.66 10.80
C SER A 132 6.62 9.19 10.80
N ILE A 133 5.45 9.74 10.48
CA ILE A 133 5.16 11.15 10.77
C ILE A 133 5.41 11.36 12.28
N PRO A 134 5.97 12.51 12.71
CA PRO A 134 6.01 12.89 14.11
C PRO A 134 4.73 12.48 14.85
N TYR A 135 4.84 11.79 15.99
CA TYR A 135 3.73 11.22 16.77
C TYR A 135 2.93 12.32 17.51
N LEU A 136 2.49 13.31 16.72
CA LEU A 136 1.73 14.48 17.13
C LEU A 136 0.29 14.07 17.39
N THR A 137 -0.26 14.63 18.46
CA THR A 137 -1.62 14.43 18.92
C THR A 137 -2.25 15.78 19.19
N ARG A 138 -3.50 15.94 18.78
CA ARG A 138 -4.24 17.20 18.95
C ARG A 138 -4.50 17.48 20.42
N LYS A 139 -4.61 18.77 20.77
CA LYS A 139 -4.86 19.20 22.15
C LYS A 139 -6.03 18.44 22.77
N GLY A 140 -5.80 17.85 23.93
CA GLY A 140 -6.81 17.12 24.71
C GLY A 140 -7.10 15.70 24.20
N GLN A 141 -6.55 15.28 23.06
CA GLN A 141 -6.63 13.90 22.60
C GLN A 141 -5.50 13.06 23.17
N ILE A 142 -5.78 11.76 23.34
CA ILE A 142 -4.81 10.75 23.73
C ILE A 142 -4.89 9.63 22.70
N ARG A 143 -3.75 9.35 22.06
CA ARG A 143 -3.53 8.16 21.23
C ARG A 143 -2.82 7.14 22.09
N TYR A 144 -3.16 5.87 21.93
CA TYR A 144 -2.55 4.80 22.70
C TYR A 144 -2.56 3.50 21.92
N THR A 145 -1.53 2.70 22.15
CA THR A 145 -1.42 1.33 21.65
C THR A 145 -0.88 0.48 22.78
N THR A 146 -1.49 -0.67 23.02
CA THR A 146 -0.94 -1.68 23.91
C THR A 146 -1.10 -3.06 23.32
N ALA A 147 -0.10 -3.91 23.48
CA ALA A 147 -0.17 -5.29 23.04
C ALA A 147 0.57 -6.20 24.03
N MET A 148 0.16 -7.46 24.08
CA MET A 148 0.84 -8.50 24.85
C MET A 148 0.68 -9.85 24.17
N GLY A 149 1.69 -10.69 24.31
CA GLY A 149 1.68 -11.99 23.68
C GLY A 149 3.06 -12.61 23.60
N LYS A 150 3.24 -13.49 22.62
CA LYS A 150 4.54 -14.08 22.29
C LYS A 150 4.94 -13.67 20.88
N PRO A 151 6.21 -13.33 20.64
CA PRO A 151 6.70 -13.09 19.30
C PRO A 151 6.54 -14.36 18.45
N THR A 152 6.48 -14.19 17.15
CA THR A 152 6.43 -15.30 16.18
C THR A 152 7.63 -15.24 15.25
N SER A 153 8.09 -16.40 14.79
CA SER A 153 9.14 -16.45 13.77
C SER A 153 8.75 -15.67 12.53
N VAL A 154 9.72 -15.01 11.93
CA VAL A 154 9.59 -14.37 10.62
C VAL A 154 9.15 -15.41 9.58
N GLY A 155 7.96 -15.23 8.99
CA GLY A 155 7.42 -16.12 7.96
C GLY A 155 6.97 -17.50 8.44
N GLY A 156 6.67 -17.68 9.73
CA GLY A 156 6.10 -18.94 10.24
C GLY A 156 5.34 -18.80 11.55
N ASP A 157 4.59 -19.85 11.92
CA ASP A 157 3.67 -19.84 13.07
C ASP A 157 4.32 -20.16 14.42
N SER A 158 5.65 -20.38 14.45
CA SER A 158 6.32 -20.83 15.67
C SER A 158 6.33 -19.73 16.73
N LEU A 159 5.77 -20.03 17.90
CA LEU A 159 5.80 -19.14 19.06
C LEU A 159 7.23 -19.08 19.60
N GLN A 160 7.78 -17.88 19.62
CA GLN A 160 9.11 -17.58 20.12
C GLN A 160 9.02 -17.15 21.59
N GLN A 161 10.14 -17.23 22.29
CA GLN A 161 10.28 -16.60 23.60
C GLN A 161 10.85 -15.18 23.41
N PRO A 162 10.65 -14.26 24.38
CA PRO A 162 9.85 -14.38 25.60
C PRO A 162 8.41 -13.86 25.46
N PHE A 163 7.58 -14.03 26.50
CA PHE A 163 6.31 -13.28 26.57
C PHE A 163 6.63 -11.80 26.76
N PHE A 164 5.92 -10.92 26.06
CA PHE A 164 6.11 -9.48 26.15
C PHE A 164 4.79 -8.76 26.43
N TRP A 165 4.93 -7.55 26.97
CA TRP A 165 3.92 -6.51 26.98
C TRP A 165 4.55 -5.23 26.42
N THR A 166 3.80 -4.52 25.58
CA THR A 166 4.15 -3.20 25.07
C THR A 166 3.00 -2.24 25.30
N GLY A 167 3.33 -1.00 25.59
CA GLY A 167 2.37 0.08 25.77
C GLY A 167 3.00 1.39 25.36
N GLU A 168 2.31 2.16 24.54
CA GLU A 168 2.69 3.52 24.17
C GLU A 168 1.48 4.44 24.20
N PHE A 169 1.73 5.72 24.43
CA PHE A 169 0.71 6.76 24.35
C PHE A 169 1.31 8.07 23.82
N SER A 170 0.46 8.89 23.23
CA SER A 170 0.74 10.29 22.91
C SER A 170 -0.41 11.16 23.34
N TRP A 171 -0.09 12.25 24.03
CA TRP A 171 -1.02 13.21 24.58
C TRP A 171 -0.76 14.60 23.98
N GLY A 172 -1.79 15.18 23.36
CA GLY A 172 -1.74 16.59 22.96
C GLY A 172 -1.86 17.49 24.17
N TRP A 173 -0.73 17.82 24.79
CA TRP A 173 -0.67 18.66 25.99
C TRP A 173 -1.09 20.11 25.70
N LEU A 174 -0.54 20.70 24.64
CA LEU A 174 -0.88 22.05 24.16
C LEU A 174 -1.33 21.99 22.69
N ASN A 175 -1.81 23.11 22.15
CA ASN A 175 -2.24 23.19 20.73
C ASN A 175 -1.12 22.81 19.75
N ASN A 176 0.13 23.03 20.15
CA ASN A 176 1.32 22.85 19.33
C ASN A 176 2.36 21.92 19.97
N VAL A 177 2.05 21.28 21.11
CA VAL A 177 2.97 20.39 21.82
C VAL A 177 2.28 19.08 22.14
N SER A 178 2.89 17.98 21.73
CA SER A 178 2.48 16.62 22.07
C SER A 178 3.59 15.96 22.88
N LEU A 179 3.22 15.29 23.96
CA LEU A 179 4.13 14.46 24.74
C LEU A 179 3.81 13.01 24.45
N TYR A 180 4.82 12.19 24.24
CA TYR A 180 4.62 10.77 24.00
C TYR A 180 5.66 9.93 24.71
N GLY A 181 5.31 8.68 24.96
CA GLY A 181 6.19 7.74 25.63
C GLY A 181 5.63 6.34 25.57
N GLY A 182 6.47 5.38 25.88
CA GLY A 182 6.09 3.99 25.87
C GLY A 182 7.11 3.09 26.52
N SER A 183 6.75 1.82 26.61
CA SER A 183 7.59 0.80 27.20
C SER A 183 7.34 -0.55 26.54
N VAL A 184 8.41 -1.32 26.38
CA VAL A 184 8.37 -2.74 26.03
C VAL A 184 8.99 -3.51 27.20
N LEU A 185 8.26 -4.46 27.76
CA LEU A 185 8.70 -5.28 28.88
C LEU A 185 8.54 -6.75 28.51
N THR A 186 9.46 -7.60 28.95
CA THR A 186 9.34 -9.05 28.78
C THR A 186 9.29 -9.75 30.14
N ASN A 187 8.85 -11.00 30.16
CA ASN A 187 8.93 -11.84 31.37
C ASN A 187 10.35 -12.39 31.62
N ARG A 188 11.34 -11.85 30.92
CA ARG A 188 12.78 -12.06 31.08
C ARG A 188 13.44 -10.68 31.23
N ASP A 189 14.75 -10.63 31.15
CA ASP A 189 15.53 -9.42 31.41
C ASP A 189 15.67 -8.50 30.17
N TYR A 190 14.55 -8.21 29.49
CA TYR A 190 14.47 -7.13 28.49
C TYR A 190 13.44 -6.10 28.89
N GLN A 191 13.88 -4.85 28.96
CA GLN A 191 13.07 -3.67 29.17
C GLN A 191 13.51 -2.55 28.22
N SER A 192 12.55 -1.88 27.62
CA SER A 192 12.79 -0.67 26.83
C SER A 192 11.83 0.42 27.28
N LEU A 193 12.33 1.63 27.48
CA LEU A 193 11.57 2.80 27.91
C LEU A 193 11.87 3.95 26.97
N ALA A 194 10.83 4.60 26.47
CA ALA A 194 10.97 5.70 25.54
C ALA A 194 10.15 6.91 25.99
N ALA A 195 10.70 8.09 25.77
CA ALA A 195 10.03 9.36 26.03
C ALA A 195 10.39 10.36 24.93
N GLY A 196 9.40 11.14 24.51
CA GLY A 196 9.57 12.10 23.43
C GLY A 196 8.60 13.26 23.49
N VAL A 197 8.94 14.28 22.72
CA VAL A 197 8.16 15.50 22.54
C VAL A 197 8.04 15.82 21.06
N GLY A 198 6.84 16.20 20.65
CA GLY A 198 6.52 16.67 19.31
C GLY A 198 6.04 18.12 19.36
N PHE A 199 6.51 18.92 18.42
CA PHE A 199 6.13 20.30 18.20
C PHE A 199 5.48 20.45 16.83
N ASN A 200 4.29 21.03 16.80
CA ASN A 200 3.73 21.58 15.57
C ASN A 200 4.10 23.07 15.51
N LEU A 201 5.07 23.41 14.67
CA LEU A 201 5.60 24.76 14.50
C LEU A 201 4.83 25.54 13.41
N ASN A 202 3.61 25.11 13.06
CA ASN A 202 2.73 25.72 12.06
C ASN A 202 3.45 25.95 10.72
N SER A 203 3.77 27.21 10.39
CA SER A 203 4.45 27.61 9.16
C SER A 203 5.88 27.08 9.05
N LEU A 204 6.49 26.61 10.14
CA LEU A 204 7.81 25.97 10.12
C LEU A 204 7.75 24.44 10.06
N GLY A 205 6.56 23.84 10.09
CA GLY A 205 6.38 22.38 9.94
C GLY A 205 6.21 21.67 11.27
N SER A 206 6.54 20.39 11.31
CA SER A 206 6.40 19.52 12.47
C SER A 206 7.75 18.91 12.82
N LEU A 207 8.12 18.95 14.10
CA LEU A 207 9.37 18.41 14.63
C LEU A 207 9.05 17.46 15.77
N SER A 208 9.72 16.32 15.87
CA SER A 208 9.69 15.51 17.09
C SER A 208 11.07 15.01 17.45
N PHE A 209 11.26 14.80 18.75
CA PHE A 209 12.47 14.24 19.31
C PHE A 209 12.11 13.23 20.38
N ASP A 210 12.73 12.05 20.34
CA ASP A 210 12.59 11.03 21.37
C ASP A 210 13.90 10.34 21.72
N VAL A 211 13.93 9.83 22.95
CA VAL A 211 15.03 9.04 23.50
C VAL A 211 14.44 7.73 23.99
N THR A 212 15.06 6.63 23.57
CA THR A 212 14.71 5.27 23.98
C THR A 212 15.90 4.66 24.70
N ARG A 213 15.70 4.18 25.92
CA ARG A 213 16.66 3.37 26.67
C ARG A 213 16.27 1.91 26.55
N SER A 214 17.23 1.03 26.29
CA SER A 214 17.06 -0.42 26.38
C SER A 214 17.99 -0.98 27.44
N ASP A 215 17.49 -1.89 28.28
CA ASP A 215 18.32 -2.77 29.10
C ASP A 215 17.97 -4.22 28.73
N ALA A 216 18.94 -4.99 28.24
CA ALA A 216 18.76 -6.31 27.66
C ALA A 216 19.82 -7.31 28.17
N GLN A 217 19.40 -8.46 28.70
CA GLN A 217 20.29 -9.57 29.00
C GLN A 217 20.34 -10.53 27.79
N LEU A 218 21.41 -10.45 27.01
CA LEU A 218 21.62 -11.33 25.86
C LEU A 218 22.13 -12.71 26.29
N HIS A 219 21.92 -13.72 25.45
CA HIS A 219 22.30 -15.10 25.74
C HIS A 219 23.83 -15.23 25.81
N ASN A 220 24.35 -15.76 26.92
CA ASN A 220 25.79 -15.89 27.19
C ASN A 220 26.60 -14.58 27.13
N GLN A 221 25.94 -13.42 27.26
CA GLN A 221 26.58 -12.11 27.36
C GLN A 221 26.14 -11.40 28.64
N ASP A 222 26.83 -10.32 28.99
CA ASP A 222 26.44 -9.47 30.11
C ASP A 222 25.20 -8.64 29.79
N LYS A 223 24.62 -8.02 30.82
CA LYS A 223 23.50 -7.10 30.63
C LYS A 223 23.96 -5.87 29.85
N GLU A 224 23.40 -5.68 28.67
CA GLU A 224 23.64 -4.51 27.84
C GLU A 224 22.65 -3.39 28.18
N THR A 225 23.15 -2.16 28.21
CA THR A 225 22.34 -0.96 28.42
C THR A 225 22.76 0.10 27.43
N GLY A 226 21.81 0.59 26.64
CA GLY A 226 22.09 1.58 25.59
C GLY A 226 20.94 2.53 25.34
N TYR A 227 21.23 3.57 24.57
CA TYR A 227 20.28 4.62 24.22
C TYR A 227 20.18 4.80 22.71
N SER A 228 18.97 5.12 22.24
CA SER A 228 18.68 5.52 20.87
C SER A 228 18.00 6.88 20.89
N TYR A 229 18.49 7.80 20.06
CA TYR A 229 18.00 9.16 19.91
C TYR A 229 17.41 9.31 18.52
N ARG A 230 16.18 9.82 18.43
CA ARG A 230 15.50 10.01 17.15
C ARG A 230 14.97 11.42 17.01
N ALA A 231 15.22 12.04 15.86
CA ALA A 231 14.71 13.34 15.49
C ALA A 231 14.00 13.25 14.14
N ASN A 232 12.74 13.67 14.08
CA ASN A 232 11.93 13.64 12.86
C ASN A 232 11.43 15.05 12.53
N TYR A 233 11.55 15.44 11.27
CA TYR A 233 11.06 16.71 10.76
C TYR A 233 10.22 16.51 9.51
N SER A 234 9.11 17.23 9.39
CA SER A 234 8.24 17.22 8.22
C SER A 234 7.73 18.61 7.93
N LYS A 235 7.73 19.02 6.65
CA LYS A 235 7.27 20.35 6.24
C LYS A 235 6.61 20.34 4.88
N ARG A 236 5.39 20.88 4.83
CA ARG A 236 4.73 21.29 3.58
C ARG A 236 4.84 22.80 3.38
N PHE A 237 5.37 23.20 2.23
CA PHE A 237 5.50 24.58 1.76
C PHE A 237 4.34 24.89 0.81
N GLU A 238 3.30 25.53 1.32
CA GLU A 238 2.10 25.84 0.54
C GLU A 238 2.37 26.85 -0.59
N SER A 239 3.23 27.84 -0.33
CA SER A 239 3.55 28.91 -1.30
C SER A 239 4.28 28.42 -2.55
N THR A 240 5.02 27.32 -2.44
CA THR A 240 5.80 26.74 -3.55
C THR A 240 5.29 25.36 -3.97
N GLY A 241 4.18 24.89 -3.38
CA GLY A 241 3.68 23.52 -3.57
C GLY A 241 4.68 22.42 -3.21
N SER A 242 5.75 22.76 -2.48
CA SER A 242 6.85 21.84 -2.16
C SER A 242 6.57 21.09 -0.86
N GLN A 243 7.00 19.85 -0.76
CA GLN A 243 6.81 19.02 0.42
C GLN A 243 8.13 18.31 0.77
N LEU A 244 8.74 18.74 1.87
CA LEU A 244 9.69 17.90 2.58
C LEU A 244 8.85 16.90 3.39
N THR A 245 8.57 15.75 2.77
CA THR A 245 7.69 14.73 3.33
C THR A 245 8.22 14.25 4.68
N PHE A 246 9.53 13.96 4.76
CA PHE A 246 10.17 13.47 5.96
C PHE A 246 11.70 13.69 5.94
N ALA A 247 12.25 14.12 7.07
CA ALA A 247 13.67 14.07 7.37
C ALA A 247 13.83 13.44 8.77
N GLY A 248 14.28 12.19 8.81
CA GLY A 248 14.48 11.42 10.03
C GLY A 248 15.96 11.16 10.26
N TYR A 249 16.39 11.31 11.52
CA TYR A 249 17.70 10.92 11.99
C TYR A 249 17.53 10.07 13.24
N ARG A 250 18.08 8.86 13.24
CA ARG A 250 18.20 8.00 14.41
C ARG A 250 19.67 7.70 14.65
N PHE A 251 20.10 7.83 15.90
CA PHE A 251 21.41 7.38 16.37
C PHE A 251 21.22 6.41 17.53
N SER A 252 21.82 5.23 17.44
CA SER A 252 21.76 4.21 18.48
C SER A 252 23.17 3.89 18.97
N ASP A 253 23.35 3.93 20.29
CA ASP A 253 24.59 3.52 20.94
C ASP A 253 24.88 2.03 20.65
N LYS A 254 26.15 1.63 20.72
CA LYS A 254 26.56 0.24 20.42
C LYS A 254 25.84 -0.82 21.27
N ASN A 255 25.50 -0.46 22.51
CA ASN A 255 24.87 -1.33 23.50
C ASN A 255 23.33 -1.20 23.49
N PHE A 256 22.77 -0.43 22.56
CA PHE A 256 21.32 -0.34 22.38
C PHE A 256 20.84 -1.59 21.67
N VAL A 257 19.80 -2.22 22.23
CA VAL A 257 19.23 -3.47 21.71
C VAL A 257 17.73 -3.28 21.50
N THR A 258 17.29 -3.44 20.27
CA THR A 258 15.88 -3.45 19.87
C THR A 258 15.21 -4.75 20.32
N MET A 259 13.88 -4.74 20.40
CA MET A 259 13.13 -5.96 20.72
C MET A 259 13.35 -7.05 19.65
N ASN A 260 13.49 -6.67 18.39
CA ASN A 260 13.78 -7.61 17.29
C ASN A 260 15.15 -8.30 17.48
N GLU A 261 16.20 -7.54 17.81
CA GLU A 261 17.52 -8.11 18.09
C GLU A 261 17.48 -9.04 19.30
N TYR A 262 16.78 -8.65 20.37
CA TYR A 262 16.64 -9.48 21.56
C TYR A 262 15.84 -10.77 21.31
N ILE A 263 14.78 -10.73 20.51
CA ILE A 263 14.04 -11.93 20.08
C ILE A 263 14.97 -12.83 19.26
N ASN A 264 15.73 -12.26 18.32
CA ASN A 264 16.63 -13.04 17.47
C ASN A 264 17.71 -13.75 18.29
N ASP A 265 18.37 -13.03 19.20
CA ASP A 265 19.37 -13.58 20.12
C ASP A 265 18.79 -14.68 21.01
N THR A 266 17.65 -14.41 21.66
CA THR A 266 16.98 -15.37 22.56
C THR A 266 16.66 -16.70 21.87
N ASN A 267 16.39 -16.67 20.57
CA ASN A 267 16.01 -17.83 19.77
C ASN A 267 17.14 -18.34 18.86
N HIS A 268 18.39 -17.93 19.15
CA HIS A 268 19.63 -18.41 18.52
C HIS A 268 19.73 -18.14 17.00
N TYR A 269 19.14 -17.04 16.54
CA TYR A 269 19.32 -16.57 15.18
C TYR A 269 20.61 -15.72 15.10
N THR A 270 21.58 -16.15 14.29
CA THR A 270 22.98 -15.70 14.38
C THR A 270 23.33 -14.43 13.59
N ASN A 271 22.37 -13.76 12.95
CA ASN A 271 22.64 -12.58 12.13
C ASN A 271 21.80 -11.40 12.60
N TYR A 272 22.36 -10.54 13.43
CA TYR A 272 21.84 -9.18 13.64
C TYR A 272 22.99 -8.18 13.54
N GLN A 273 22.73 -7.05 12.89
CA GLN A 273 23.69 -5.97 12.70
C GLN A 273 23.20 -4.78 13.51
N ASN A 274 23.99 -4.36 14.50
CA ASN A 274 23.61 -3.24 15.35
C ASN A 274 23.64 -1.95 14.53
N GLU A 275 22.47 -1.40 14.24
CA GLU A 275 22.33 -0.14 13.53
C GLU A 275 22.91 1.00 14.39
N LYS A 276 23.78 1.81 13.77
CA LYS A 276 24.43 2.95 14.40
C LYS A 276 23.70 4.25 14.07
N GLU A 277 23.56 4.57 12.80
CA GLU A 277 22.87 5.77 12.33
C GLU A 277 21.93 5.42 11.18
N SER A 278 20.71 5.94 11.22
CA SER A 278 19.76 5.93 10.10
C SER A 278 19.41 7.36 9.72
N TYR A 279 19.70 7.73 8.48
CA TYR A 279 19.31 8.99 7.85
C TYR A 279 18.29 8.72 6.76
N ILE A 280 17.11 9.32 6.85
CA ILE A 280 16.07 9.20 5.83
C ILE A 280 15.63 10.60 5.44
N VAL A 281 15.69 10.92 4.15
CA VAL A 281 15.24 12.21 3.61
C VAL A 281 14.39 11.97 2.37
N THR A 282 13.17 12.48 2.38
CA THR A 282 12.28 12.48 1.21
C THR A 282 11.78 13.89 0.95
N PHE A 283 12.10 14.40 -0.24
CA PHE A 283 11.76 15.74 -0.67
C PHE A 283 11.09 15.69 -2.04
N ASN A 284 9.93 16.35 -2.16
CA ASN A 284 9.24 16.56 -3.42
C ASN A 284 8.99 18.06 -3.63
N GLN A 285 9.21 18.56 -4.83
CA GLN A 285 8.96 19.96 -5.16
C GLN A 285 8.47 20.11 -6.59
N TYR A 286 7.32 20.74 -6.75
CA TYR A 286 6.86 21.24 -8.03
C TYR A 286 7.32 22.68 -8.26
N LEU A 287 8.18 22.88 -9.25
CA LEU A 287 8.67 24.18 -9.70
C LEU A 287 7.74 24.70 -10.79
N GLU A 288 6.74 25.48 -10.40
CA GLU A 288 5.69 26.00 -11.28
C GLU A 288 6.24 26.77 -12.50
N SER A 289 7.24 27.63 -12.28
CA SER A 289 7.87 28.43 -13.34
C SER A 289 8.50 27.60 -14.46
N LEU A 290 8.90 26.36 -14.15
CA LEU A 290 9.50 25.42 -15.09
C LEU A 290 8.53 24.30 -15.51
N ARG A 291 7.38 24.17 -14.83
CA ARG A 291 6.50 22.99 -14.84
C ARG A 291 7.26 21.69 -14.56
N LEU A 292 8.22 21.76 -13.65
CA LEU A 292 9.16 20.68 -13.34
C LEU A 292 8.85 20.12 -11.96
N ASN A 293 8.55 18.83 -11.88
CA ASN A 293 8.45 18.10 -10.62
C ASN A 293 9.80 17.46 -10.30
N THR A 294 10.27 17.65 -9.08
CA THR A 294 11.52 17.12 -8.56
C THR A 294 11.21 16.21 -7.39
N TYR A 295 11.82 15.04 -7.36
CA TYR A 295 11.73 14.09 -6.26
C TYR A 295 13.13 13.63 -5.85
N VAL A 296 13.41 13.66 -4.56
CA VAL A 296 14.65 13.18 -3.95
C VAL A 296 14.28 12.24 -2.83
N SER A 297 14.86 11.05 -2.83
CA SER A 297 14.83 10.11 -1.71
C SER A 297 16.26 9.71 -1.37
N LEU A 298 16.61 9.71 -0.10
CA LEU A 298 17.91 9.27 0.40
C LEU A 298 17.69 8.49 1.69
N ALA A 299 18.25 7.30 1.77
CA ALA A 299 18.29 6.46 2.95
C ALA A 299 19.73 6.01 3.15
N ARG A 300 20.30 6.29 4.32
CA ARG A 300 21.64 5.85 4.70
C ARG A 300 21.60 5.22 6.07
N ASN A 301 21.93 3.94 6.13
CA ASN A 301 22.05 3.19 7.35
C ASN A 301 23.52 2.82 7.56
N THR A 302 24.05 3.13 8.73
CA THR A 302 25.39 2.72 9.16
C THR A 302 25.24 1.73 10.31
N TYR A 303 26.17 0.80 10.41
CA TYR A 303 26.17 -0.24 11.44
C TYR A 303 27.48 -0.19 12.23
N TRP A 304 27.46 -0.67 13.46
CA TRP A 304 28.67 -0.77 14.28
C TRP A 304 29.60 -1.89 13.81
N ASP A 305 29.03 -2.99 13.35
CA ASP A 305 29.74 -4.24 13.07
C ASP A 305 29.57 -4.69 11.60
N ALA A 306 29.05 -3.82 10.72
CA ALA A 306 28.85 -4.11 9.29
C ALA A 306 29.07 -2.88 8.40
N SER A 307 29.13 -3.10 7.08
CA SER A 307 29.28 -2.04 6.07
C SER A 307 28.02 -1.18 5.99
N SER A 308 28.19 0.12 5.70
CA SER A 308 27.06 1.04 5.58
C SER A 308 26.28 0.80 4.29
N ASN A 309 24.95 0.86 4.36
CA ASN A 309 24.06 0.85 3.21
C ASN A 309 23.63 2.28 2.85
N VAL A 310 23.73 2.65 1.57
CA VAL A 310 23.29 3.95 1.07
C VAL A 310 22.45 3.74 -0.18
N ASN A 311 21.18 4.12 -0.08
CA ASN A 311 20.23 4.14 -1.18
C ASN A 311 19.82 5.59 -1.47
N TYR A 312 19.83 5.99 -2.72
CA TYR A 312 19.28 7.28 -3.11
C TYR A 312 18.61 7.20 -4.46
N SER A 313 17.59 8.04 -4.65
CA SER A 313 16.91 8.23 -5.93
C SER A 313 16.63 9.71 -6.14
N PHE A 314 16.97 10.20 -7.32
CA PHE A 314 16.68 11.55 -7.78
C PHE A 314 15.89 11.48 -9.07
N SER A 315 14.69 12.05 -9.09
CA SER A 315 13.83 12.06 -10.27
C SER A 315 13.44 13.49 -10.62
N LEU A 316 13.51 13.80 -11.91
CA LEU A 316 13.02 15.03 -12.51
C LEU A 316 11.95 14.65 -13.53
N SER A 317 10.77 15.25 -13.47
CA SER A 317 9.74 15.03 -14.49
C SER A 317 9.08 16.33 -14.91
N ARG A 318 8.80 16.45 -16.21
CA ARG A 318 8.22 17.65 -16.80
C ARG A 318 7.23 17.29 -17.88
N ASP A 319 6.09 17.99 -17.85
CA ASP A 319 5.10 17.94 -18.91
C ASP A 319 5.20 19.19 -19.79
N PHE A 320 5.18 18.98 -21.10
CA PHE A 320 5.21 20.04 -22.08
C PHE A 320 4.45 19.68 -23.35
N ASP A 321 4.19 20.69 -24.18
CA ASP A 321 3.49 20.53 -25.44
C ASP A 321 4.50 20.63 -26.58
N ILE A 322 4.38 19.74 -27.57
CA ILE A 322 5.18 19.75 -28.80
C ILE A 322 4.22 19.89 -29.98
N GLY A 323 3.95 21.14 -30.40
CA GLY A 323 3.02 21.43 -31.50
C GLY A 323 1.61 20.91 -31.19
N PRO A 324 1.05 19.97 -31.99
CA PRO A 324 -0.25 19.37 -31.73
C PRO A 324 -0.24 18.32 -30.60
N LEU A 325 0.93 17.81 -30.22
CA LEU A 325 1.06 16.85 -29.13
C LEU A 325 1.00 17.59 -27.80
N LYS A 326 -0.07 17.32 -27.04
CA LYS A 326 -0.29 17.90 -25.72
C LYS A 326 0.14 16.92 -24.63
N ASN A 327 0.64 17.45 -23.52
CA ASN A 327 1.00 16.66 -22.33
C ASN A 327 2.07 15.58 -22.60
N VAL A 328 3.08 15.90 -23.41
CA VAL A 328 4.27 15.05 -23.51
C VAL A 328 5.00 15.09 -22.17
N SER A 329 5.14 13.94 -21.54
CA SER A 329 5.79 13.80 -20.24
C SER A 329 7.19 13.23 -20.43
N THR A 330 8.18 13.89 -19.83
CA THR A 330 9.55 13.38 -19.78
C THR A 330 9.98 13.26 -18.34
N SER A 331 10.54 12.11 -17.97
CA SER A 331 11.14 11.87 -16.67
C SER A 331 12.57 11.36 -16.79
N LEU A 332 13.44 11.83 -15.90
CA LEU A 332 14.82 11.39 -15.75
C LEU A 332 15.00 10.99 -14.29
N THR A 333 15.35 9.74 -14.05
CA THR A 333 15.60 9.19 -12.71
C THR A 333 17.02 8.67 -12.63
N PHE A 334 17.73 9.04 -11.58
CA PHE A 334 19.01 8.50 -11.20
C PHE A 334 18.86 7.81 -9.84
N SER A 335 19.27 6.56 -9.73
CA SER A 335 19.20 5.83 -8.48
C SER A 335 20.44 4.99 -8.24
N ARG A 336 20.84 4.90 -6.97
CA ARG A 336 21.79 3.91 -6.48
C ARG A 336 21.10 3.05 -5.45
N ILE A 337 21.24 1.74 -5.63
CA ILE A 337 20.80 0.73 -4.68
C ILE A 337 22.05 -0.01 -4.21
N ASN A 338 22.18 -0.18 -2.89
CA ASN A 338 23.21 -0.99 -2.28
C ASN A 338 22.59 -2.27 -1.69
N TRP A 339 23.06 -3.42 -2.17
CA TRP A 339 22.63 -4.75 -1.70
C TRP A 339 23.82 -5.71 -1.65
N GLU A 340 24.02 -6.41 -0.53
CA GLU A 340 25.08 -7.42 -0.35
C GLU A 340 26.47 -6.98 -0.87
N GLU A 341 26.88 -5.74 -0.55
CA GLU A 341 28.15 -5.10 -0.96
C GLU A 341 28.25 -4.66 -2.43
N ASP A 342 27.25 -4.95 -3.26
CA ASP A 342 27.18 -4.46 -4.64
C ASP A 342 26.40 -3.14 -4.75
N ASN A 343 26.97 -2.18 -5.47
CA ASN A 343 26.34 -0.90 -5.78
C ASN A 343 25.78 -0.91 -7.20
N GLN A 344 24.45 -0.90 -7.32
CA GLN A 344 23.77 -0.82 -8.60
C GLN A 344 23.38 0.62 -8.90
N ASP A 345 24.13 1.23 -9.83
CA ASP A 345 23.79 2.54 -10.41
C ASP A 345 22.87 2.39 -11.60
N GLN A 346 21.78 3.16 -11.60
CA GLN A 346 20.81 3.17 -12.68
C GLN A 346 20.49 4.61 -13.09
N LEU A 347 20.48 4.86 -14.40
CA LEU A 347 19.97 6.08 -15.01
C LEU A 347 18.83 5.70 -15.94
N TYR A 348 17.65 6.25 -15.70
CA TYR A 348 16.44 5.96 -16.46
C TYR A 348 15.85 7.24 -17.03
N LEU A 349 15.77 7.33 -18.35
CA LEU A 349 15.05 8.37 -19.09
C LEU A 349 13.77 7.76 -19.65
N ASN A 350 12.63 8.43 -19.45
CA ASN A 350 11.37 8.04 -20.07
C ASN A 350 10.69 9.23 -20.71
N ILE A 351 10.21 9.04 -21.93
CA ILE A 351 9.44 10.00 -22.70
C ILE A 351 8.13 9.33 -23.04
N SER A 352 7.02 9.91 -22.61
CA SER A 352 5.69 9.40 -22.85
C SER A 352 4.85 10.45 -23.57
N ILE A 353 4.34 10.05 -24.74
CA ILE A 353 3.62 10.89 -25.70
C ILE A 353 2.18 10.36 -25.75
N PRO A 354 1.21 11.11 -25.19
CA PRO A 354 -0.20 10.79 -25.35
C PRO A 354 -0.61 10.89 -26.82
N TRP A 355 -1.28 9.86 -27.32
CA TRP A 355 -1.86 9.84 -28.65
C TRP A 355 -3.40 9.86 -28.53
N GLY A 356 -4.00 11.05 -28.66
CA GLY A 356 -5.41 11.22 -28.35
C GLY A 356 -5.67 11.14 -26.84
N THR A 357 -6.80 10.56 -26.43
CA THR A 357 -7.25 10.56 -25.03
C THR A 357 -7.01 9.26 -24.27
N SER A 358 -6.60 8.19 -24.96
CA SER A 358 -6.61 6.83 -24.42
C SER A 358 -5.47 5.94 -24.91
N ARG A 359 -4.50 6.51 -25.63
CA ARG A 359 -3.31 5.79 -26.11
C ARG A 359 -2.05 6.54 -25.71
N THR A 360 -0.97 5.81 -25.54
CA THR A 360 0.31 6.38 -25.14
C THR A 360 1.43 5.65 -25.84
N LEU A 361 2.30 6.40 -26.50
CA LEU A 361 3.58 5.91 -27.01
C LEU A 361 4.65 6.31 -26.00
N SER A 362 5.42 5.35 -25.49
CA SER A 362 6.51 5.64 -24.57
C SER A 362 7.84 5.11 -25.08
N TYR A 363 8.90 5.83 -24.76
CA TYR A 363 10.27 5.47 -25.02
C TYR A 363 11.06 5.60 -23.74
N GLY A 364 11.61 4.48 -23.28
CA GLY A 364 12.50 4.37 -22.13
C GLY A 364 13.93 4.12 -22.59
N MET A 365 14.89 4.75 -21.93
CA MET A 365 16.31 4.43 -22.04
C MET A 365 16.84 4.22 -20.62
N GLN A 366 17.45 3.06 -20.40
CA GLN A 366 18.05 2.71 -19.12
C GLN A 366 19.53 2.44 -19.30
N ARG A 367 20.35 2.97 -18.39
CA ARG A 367 21.77 2.61 -18.28
C ARG A 367 21.99 1.97 -16.92
N ASN A 368 22.52 0.76 -16.93
CA ASN A 368 22.84 -0.02 -15.73
C ASN A 368 24.32 0.17 -15.32
N GLN A 369 24.71 -0.42 -14.18
CA GLN A 369 26.05 -0.31 -13.59
C GLN A 369 27.18 -0.71 -14.55
N ASP A 370 26.94 -1.67 -15.45
CA ASP A 370 27.91 -2.16 -16.44
C ASP A 370 28.05 -1.23 -17.66
N ASN A 371 27.46 -0.04 -17.61
CA ASN A 371 27.36 0.91 -18.73
C ASN A 371 26.63 0.40 -19.97
N LYS A 372 25.95 -0.75 -19.87
CA LYS A 372 25.02 -1.20 -20.89
C LYS A 372 23.81 -0.28 -20.93
N ILE A 373 23.43 0.11 -22.14
CA ILE A 373 22.27 0.95 -22.40
C ILE A 373 21.21 0.08 -23.05
N SER A 374 20.07 -0.05 -22.39
CA SER A 374 18.89 -0.68 -22.96
C SER A 374 17.88 0.38 -23.39
N HIS A 375 17.19 0.08 -24.46
CA HIS A 375 16.13 0.90 -25.03
C HIS A 375 14.84 0.11 -24.96
N THR A 376 13.74 0.79 -24.60
CA THR A 376 12.40 0.22 -24.57
C THR A 376 11.47 1.15 -25.33
N ALA A 377 10.77 0.62 -26.33
CA ALA A 377 9.67 1.33 -26.99
C ALA A 377 8.37 0.60 -26.67
N SER A 378 7.35 1.30 -26.19
CA SER A 378 6.08 0.71 -25.79
C SER A 378 4.90 1.48 -26.33
N TRP A 379 3.87 0.74 -26.73
CA TRP A 379 2.56 1.26 -27.10
C TRP A 379 1.53 0.73 -26.11
N TYR A 380 0.77 1.63 -25.50
CA TYR A 380 -0.33 1.31 -24.59
C TYR A 380 -1.64 1.86 -25.15
N ASP A 381 -2.69 1.05 -25.12
CA ASP A 381 -4.04 1.41 -25.55
C ASP A 381 -5.03 1.03 -24.45
N SER A 382 -5.80 2.03 -24.00
CA SER A 382 -6.92 1.89 -23.07
C SER A 382 -8.17 2.57 -23.61
N SER A 383 -8.36 2.54 -24.94
CA SER A 383 -9.53 3.11 -25.61
C SER A 383 -10.83 2.42 -25.17
N ASP A 384 -10.75 1.12 -24.89
CA ASP A 384 -11.73 0.42 -24.07
C ASP A 384 -11.22 0.34 -22.62
N ARG A 385 -11.95 0.98 -21.70
CA ARG A 385 -11.60 1.05 -20.27
C ARG A 385 -11.57 -0.32 -19.59
N ASN A 386 -12.33 -1.28 -20.11
CA ASN A 386 -12.39 -2.63 -19.57
C ASN A 386 -11.39 -3.57 -20.24
N ASN A 387 -10.73 -3.13 -21.32
CA ASN A 387 -9.82 -3.93 -22.13
C ASN A 387 -8.60 -3.09 -22.52
N SER A 388 -7.65 -2.96 -21.60
CA SER A 388 -6.38 -2.30 -21.92
C SER A 388 -5.32 -3.32 -22.34
N TRP A 389 -4.43 -2.90 -23.23
CA TRP A 389 -3.31 -3.72 -23.66
C TRP A 389 -2.09 -2.86 -23.95
N SER A 390 -0.92 -3.49 -23.86
CA SER A 390 0.33 -2.88 -24.31
C SER A 390 1.19 -3.89 -25.03
N VAL A 391 1.99 -3.36 -25.95
CA VAL A 391 3.07 -4.08 -26.60
C VAL A 391 4.34 -3.26 -26.45
N SER A 392 5.47 -3.92 -26.20
CA SER A 392 6.76 -3.26 -26.13
C SER A 392 7.86 -4.10 -26.73
N ALA A 393 8.89 -3.41 -27.22
CA ALA A 393 10.14 -4.00 -27.66
C ALA A 393 11.26 -3.39 -26.81
N SER A 394 12.05 -4.23 -26.18
CA SER A 394 13.17 -3.82 -25.33
C SER A 394 14.43 -4.61 -25.62
N GLY A 395 15.58 -3.94 -25.57
CA GLY A 395 16.87 -4.61 -25.66
C GLY A 395 18.03 -3.64 -25.56
N ASP A 396 19.24 -4.15 -25.44
CA ASP A 396 20.45 -3.35 -25.61
C ASP A 396 20.88 -3.23 -27.08
N ASN A 397 21.90 -2.41 -27.34
CA ASN A 397 22.38 -2.17 -28.70
C ASN A 397 22.82 -3.46 -29.42
N ASP A 398 23.40 -4.41 -28.70
CA ASP A 398 23.88 -5.66 -29.27
C ASP A 398 22.69 -6.60 -29.53
N GLU A 399 21.72 -6.65 -28.63
CA GLU A 399 20.48 -7.42 -28.81
C GLU A 399 19.65 -6.92 -29.99
N PHE A 400 19.53 -5.60 -30.19
CA PHE A 400 18.86 -5.07 -31.37
C PHE A 400 19.61 -5.42 -32.67
N LYS A 401 20.95 -5.36 -32.66
CA LYS A 401 21.79 -5.71 -33.80
C LYS A 401 21.69 -7.19 -34.17
N ASP A 402 21.66 -8.07 -33.17
CA ASP A 402 21.56 -9.51 -33.33
C ASP A 402 20.12 -10.01 -33.53
N MET A 403 19.13 -9.11 -33.58
CA MET A 403 17.70 -9.44 -33.63
C MET A 403 17.25 -10.33 -32.46
N LYS A 404 17.79 -10.06 -31.28
CA LYS A 404 17.51 -10.71 -30.00
C LYS A 404 16.74 -9.81 -29.02
N ALA A 405 16.25 -8.66 -29.48
CA ALA A 405 15.39 -7.80 -28.67
C ALA A 405 14.18 -8.58 -28.10
N SER A 406 13.88 -8.33 -26.83
CA SER A 406 12.71 -8.86 -26.15
C SER A 406 11.44 -8.19 -26.66
N LEU A 407 10.45 -8.99 -27.02
CA LEU A 407 9.10 -8.56 -27.38
C LEU A 407 8.17 -8.91 -26.24
N ARG A 408 7.40 -7.93 -25.77
CA ARG A 408 6.46 -8.09 -24.66
C ARG A 408 5.07 -7.68 -25.10
N ALA A 409 4.07 -8.41 -24.61
CA ALA A 409 2.68 -8.06 -24.75
C ALA A 409 1.97 -8.27 -23.41
N SER A 410 1.08 -7.36 -23.05
CA SER A 410 0.21 -7.50 -21.89
C SER A 410 -1.20 -7.09 -22.22
N TYR A 411 -2.16 -7.75 -21.57
CA TYR A 411 -3.59 -7.52 -21.73
C TYR A 411 -4.26 -7.59 -20.37
N GLN A 412 -5.04 -6.56 -20.05
CA GLN A 412 -5.82 -6.47 -18.83
C GLN A 412 -7.29 -6.37 -19.16
N HIS A 413 -8.07 -7.29 -18.59
CA HIS A 413 -9.52 -7.32 -18.70
C HIS A 413 -10.13 -7.06 -17.32
N ASN A 414 -10.83 -5.93 -17.19
CA ASN A 414 -11.53 -5.54 -15.96
C ASN A 414 -13.01 -5.92 -16.06
N THR A 415 -13.51 -6.66 -15.08
CA THR A 415 -14.92 -7.04 -14.95
C THR A 415 -15.44 -6.65 -13.58
N GLU A 416 -16.76 -6.62 -13.40
CA GLU A 416 -17.39 -6.45 -12.09
C GLU A 416 -17.00 -7.54 -11.07
N ASN A 417 -16.55 -8.72 -11.54
CA ASN A 417 -16.22 -9.88 -10.71
C ASN A 417 -14.72 -9.99 -10.38
N GLY A 418 -13.89 -9.12 -10.96
CA GLY A 418 -12.44 -9.15 -10.81
C GLY A 418 -11.68 -8.71 -12.05
N ARG A 419 -10.36 -8.75 -11.96
CA ARG A 419 -9.43 -8.26 -12.98
C ARG A 419 -8.52 -9.40 -13.43
N LEU A 420 -8.55 -9.69 -14.72
CA LEU A 420 -7.63 -10.63 -15.36
C LEU A 420 -6.47 -9.83 -15.96
N TYR A 421 -5.25 -10.25 -15.68
CA TYR A 421 -4.03 -9.71 -16.29
C TYR A 421 -3.23 -10.86 -16.89
N LEU A 422 -2.93 -10.73 -18.18
CA LEU A 422 -2.09 -11.64 -18.95
C LEU A 422 -0.88 -10.86 -19.45
N SER A 423 0.32 -11.44 -19.36
CA SER A 423 1.50 -10.92 -20.04
C SER A 423 2.34 -12.05 -20.61
N GLY A 424 3.09 -11.74 -21.66
CA GLY A 424 4.03 -12.66 -22.27
C GLY A 424 5.24 -11.91 -22.79
N THR A 425 6.41 -12.51 -22.60
CA THR A 425 7.68 -12.03 -23.15
C THR A 425 8.34 -13.12 -23.97
N SER A 426 8.90 -12.71 -25.10
CA SER A 426 9.70 -13.55 -25.99
C SER A 426 11.02 -12.86 -26.24
N GLN A 427 12.12 -13.43 -25.75
CA GLN A 427 13.47 -13.01 -26.07
C GLN A 427 14.21 -14.16 -26.75
N ARG A 428 14.59 -13.96 -28.01
CA ARG A 428 15.25 -14.99 -28.82
C ARG A 428 16.56 -15.43 -28.17
N ASP A 429 16.77 -16.75 -28.12
CA ASP A 429 17.94 -17.41 -27.54
C ASP A 429 18.19 -17.12 -26.05
N SER A 430 17.19 -16.59 -25.33
CA SER A 430 17.27 -16.28 -23.90
C SER A 430 16.13 -16.96 -23.12
N TYR A 431 14.91 -16.40 -23.15
CA TYR A 431 13.76 -16.96 -22.43
C TYR A 431 12.41 -16.63 -23.08
N TYR A 432 11.40 -17.40 -22.68
CA TYR A 432 10.00 -17.12 -22.94
C TYR A 432 9.26 -17.14 -21.60
N SER A 433 8.52 -16.07 -21.30
CA SER A 433 7.68 -15.98 -20.10
C SER A 433 6.21 -15.87 -20.51
N LEU A 434 5.34 -16.48 -19.71
CA LEU A 434 3.89 -16.30 -19.79
C LEU A 434 3.37 -16.17 -18.37
N ASN A 435 2.75 -15.05 -18.07
CA ASN A 435 2.15 -14.76 -16.77
C ASN A 435 0.65 -14.57 -16.94
N ALA A 436 -0.12 -15.19 -16.05
CA ALA A 436 -1.56 -15.02 -15.95
C ALA A 436 -1.92 -14.82 -14.47
N SER A 437 -2.70 -13.79 -14.18
CA SER A 437 -3.18 -13.49 -12.83
C SER A 437 -4.62 -13.04 -12.88
N TRP A 438 -5.41 -13.48 -11.91
CA TRP A 438 -6.79 -13.04 -11.73
C TRP A 438 -6.97 -12.59 -10.28
N ASN A 439 -7.38 -11.34 -10.10
CA ASN A 439 -7.61 -10.72 -8.79
C ASN A 439 -9.10 -10.40 -8.66
N GLY A 440 -9.76 -11.02 -7.68
CA GLY A 440 -11.16 -10.80 -7.39
C GLY A 440 -11.46 -11.07 -5.92
N SER A 441 -12.72 -10.93 -5.54
CA SER A 441 -13.18 -11.20 -4.18
C SER A 441 -14.55 -11.86 -4.20
N PHE A 442 -14.86 -12.59 -3.14
CA PHE A 442 -16.11 -13.30 -2.98
C PHE A 442 -16.67 -13.01 -1.59
N THR A 443 -17.95 -12.64 -1.54
CA THR A 443 -18.64 -12.39 -0.28
C THR A 443 -19.89 -13.24 -0.22
N ALA A 444 -20.03 -13.98 0.89
CA ALA A 444 -21.21 -14.77 1.21
C ALA A 444 -21.78 -14.37 2.57
N THR A 445 -23.09 -14.21 2.63
CA THR A 445 -23.85 -13.95 3.86
C THR A 445 -25.11 -14.81 3.87
N ARG A 446 -25.90 -14.73 4.94
CA ARG A 446 -27.23 -15.35 4.98
C ARG A 446 -28.21 -14.82 3.91
N HIS A 447 -27.91 -13.67 3.31
CA HIS A 447 -28.75 -13.01 2.30
C HIS A 447 -28.36 -13.38 0.87
N GLY A 448 -27.25 -14.10 0.67
CA GLY A 448 -26.79 -14.52 -0.64
C GLY A 448 -25.27 -14.43 -0.78
N ALA A 449 -24.79 -14.68 -1.99
CA ALA A 449 -23.37 -14.61 -2.30
C ALA A 449 -23.13 -14.02 -3.69
N ALA A 450 -22.04 -13.28 -3.84
CA ALA A 450 -21.61 -12.73 -5.12
C ALA A 450 -20.09 -12.60 -5.18
N PHE A 451 -19.55 -12.77 -6.40
CA PHE A 451 -18.22 -12.29 -6.74
C PHE A 451 -18.25 -10.78 -6.94
N HIS A 452 -17.11 -10.14 -6.71
CA HIS A 452 -16.94 -8.71 -6.92
C HIS A 452 -15.45 -8.38 -7.13
N ASP A 453 -15.17 -7.18 -7.61
CA ASP A 453 -13.80 -6.66 -7.72
C ASP A 453 -13.06 -6.71 -6.36
N TYR A 454 -11.74 -6.72 -6.42
CA TYR A 454 -10.88 -6.91 -5.25
C TYR A 454 -11.21 -5.94 -4.11
N SER A 455 -11.39 -6.49 -2.90
CA SER A 455 -11.54 -5.74 -1.66
C SER A 455 -10.46 -6.16 -0.66
N GLY A 456 -9.82 -5.21 0.02
CA GLY A 456 -8.87 -5.50 1.08
C GLY A 456 -9.48 -6.29 2.24
N SER A 457 -8.65 -6.98 3.02
CA SER A 457 -9.10 -7.88 4.09
C SER A 457 -9.89 -7.20 5.22
N ALA A 458 -9.67 -5.90 5.45
CA ALA A 458 -10.37 -5.08 6.44
C ALA A 458 -11.31 -4.02 5.83
N ASP A 459 -11.46 -4.02 4.50
CA ASP A 459 -12.34 -3.08 3.82
C ASP A 459 -13.79 -3.38 4.16
N SER A 460 -14.56 -2.33 4.45
CA SER A 460 -16.00 -2.46 4.53
C SER A 460 -16.55 -2.69 3.13
N ARG A 461 -17.63 -3.45 3.02
CA ARG A 461 -18.28 -3.77 1.74
C ARG A 461 -19.77 -3.80 1.91
N PHE A 462 -20.50 -3.62 0.82
CA PHE A 462 -21.94 -3.50 0.86
C PHE A 462 -22.61 -4.49 -0.08
N MET A 463 -23.41 -5.38 0.48
CA MET A 463 -24.24 -6.33 -0.25
C MET A 463 -25.60 -5.70 -0.54
N ILE A 464 -25.95 -5.70 -1.81
CA ILE A 464 -27.23 -5.26 -2.33
C ILE A 464 -28.03 -6.50 -2.74
N ASP A 465 -29.24 -6.61 -2.23
CA ASP A 465 -30.26 -7.53 -2.71
C ASP A 465 -31.29 -6.76 -3.52
N ALA A 466 -31.37 -7.04 -4.81
CA ALA A 466 -32.30 -6.43 -5.75
C ALA A 466 -33.58 -7.26 -5.95
N ASP A 467 -34.01 -8.02 -4.94
CA ASP A 467 -35.23 -8.84 -4.95
C ASP A 467 -35.29 -9.78 -6.16
N GLY A 468 -34.13 -10.41 -6.44
CA GLY A 468 -33.94 -11.31 -7.58
C GLY A 468 -33.74 -10.62 -8.93
N ALA A 469 -33.72 -9.29 -9.04
CA ALA A 469 -33.44 -8.60 -10.30
C ALA A 469 -31.96 -8.70 -10.68
N GLU A 470 -31.69 -9.38 -11.79
CA GLU A 470 -30.35 -9.54 -12.35
C GLU A 470 -29.92 -8.31 -13.17
N ASP A 471 -28.61 -8.19 -13.38
CA ASP A 471 -28.00 -7.18 -14.24
C ASP A 471 -28.29 -5.72 -13.83
N ILE A 472 -28.54 -5.48 -12.55
CA ILE A 472 -28.73 -4.13 -12.01
C ILE A 472 -27.37 -3.47 -11.79
N PRO A 473 -27.04 -2.39 -12.52
CA PRO A 473 -25.76 -1.70 -12.39
C PRO A 473 -25.72 -0.85 -11.11
N LEU A 474 -24.73 -1.12 -10.28
CA LEU A 474 -24.51 -0.46 -9.00
C LEU A 474 -23.29 0.47 -9.10
N ASN A 475 -23.41 1.68 -8.56
CA ASN A 475 -22.31 2.64 -8.39
C ASN A 475 -21.48 2.86 -9.69
N ASN A 476 -22.16 3.27 -10.77
CA ASN A 476 -21.57 3.47 -12.11
C ASN A 476 -20.94 2.18 -12.71
N LYS A 477 -21.65 1.05 -12.62
CA LYS A 477 -21.20 -0.27 -13.13
C LYS A 477 -19.92 -0.80 -12.47
N ARG A 478 -19.59 -0.32 -11.27
CA ARG A 478 -18.51 -0.93 -10.45
C ARG A 478 -18.89 -2.30 -9.91
N ALA A 479 -20.19 -2.56 -9.77
CA ALA A 479 -20.73 -3.86 -9.43
C ALA A 479 -22.05 -4.06 -10.21
N VAL A 480 -22.43 -5.32 -10.40
CA VAL A 480 -23.68 -5.71 -11.05
C VAL A 480 -24.31 -6.83 -10.23
N THR A 481 -25.64 -6.86 -10.14
CA THR A 481 -26.35 -7.96 -9.46
C THR A 481 -26.28 -9.23 -10.30
N ASN A 482 -25.99 -10.36 -9.65
CA ASN A 482 -25.98 -11.65 -10.30
C ASN A 482 -27.40 -12.17 -10.59
N ARG A 483 -27.50 -13.38 -11.16
CA ARG A 483 -28.78 -14.07 -11.45
C ARG A 483 -29.75 -14.23 -10.26
N TYR A 484 -29.27 -14.07 -9.03
CA TYR A 484 -30.06 -14.13 -7.80
C TYR A 484 -30.45 -12.73 -7.28
N GLY A 485 -30.12 -11.68 -8.03
CA GLY A 485 -30.30 -10.29 -7.63
C GLY A 485 -29.29 -9.80 -6.60
N ILE A 486 -28.19 -10.53 -6.37
CA ILE A 486 -27.20 -10.15 -5.35
C ILE A 486 -25.99 -9.49 -6.01
N GLY A 487 -25.66 -8.28 -5.56
CA GLY A 487 -24.45 -7.55 -5.97
C GLY A 487 -23.65 -7.11 -4.75
N VAL A 488 -22.33 -7.03 -4.86
CA VAL A 488 -21.47 -6.55 -3.76
C VAL A 488 -20.63 -5.39 -4.26
N ILE A 489 -20.71 -4.27 -3.55
CA ILE A 489 -19.89 -3.09 -3.80
C ILE A 489 -18.66 -3.19 -2.88
N PRO A 490 -17.45 -3.38 -3.46
CA PRO A 490 -16.23 -3.49 -2.67
C PRO A 490 -15.73 -2.13 -2.16
N SER A 491 -14.83 -2.18 -1.18
CA SER A 491 -14.01 -1.05 -0.71
C SER A 491 -14.79 0.22 -0.39
N VAL A 492 -15.85 0.06 0.42
CA VAL A 492 -16.61 1.18 0.99
C VAL A 492 -15.81 1.77 2.15
N SER A 493 -15.72 3.10 2.18
CA SER A 493 -15.01 3.82 3.24
C SER A 493 -15.61 3.55 4.62
N SER A 494 -14.78 3.08 5.55
CA SER A 494 -15.16 2.87 6.95
C SER A 494 -15.33 4.19 7.70
N TYR A 495 -16.31 4.20 8.62
CA TYR A 495 -16.68 5.31 9.51
C TYR A 495 -17.11 6.61 8.80
N ILE A 496 -17.42 6.53 7.51
CA ILE A 496 -17.91 7.64 6.71
C ILE A 496 -19.28 7.27 6.16
N THR A 497 -20.21 8.22 6.23
CA THR A 497 -21.51 8.10 5.56
C THR A 497 -21.29 8.01 4.06
N THR A 498 -21.58 6.84 3.50
CA THR A 498 -21.49 6.58 2.06
C THR A 498 -22.87 6.44 1.48
N SER A 499 -23.12 7.17 0.40
CA SER A 499 -24.34 7.02 -0.41
C SER A 499 -24.02 6.15 -1.62
N LEU A 500 -24.80 5.09 -1.78
CA LEU A 500 -24.72 4.12 -2.85
C LEU A 500 -25.90 4.38 -3.77
N SER A 501 -25.63 4.57 -5.06
CA SER A 501 -26.66 4.81 -6.05
C SER A 501 -26.75 3.67 -7.05
N VAL A 502 -27.99 3.39 -7.45
CA VAL A 502 -28.30 2.53 -8.59
C VAL A 502 -28.31 3.39 -9.86
N ASP A 503 -27.67 2.93 -10.93
CA ASP A 503 -27.68 3.65 -12.20
C ASP A 503 -28.99 3.37 -12.95
N THR A 504 -30.02 4.16 -12.64
CA THR A 504 -31.37 4.01 -13.20
C THR A 504 -31.45 4.13 -14.72
N ARG A 505 -30.43 4.70 -15.37
CA ARG A 505 -30.36 4.85 -16.83
C ARG A 505 -30.05 3.56 -17.56
N ASN A 506 -29.45 2.60 -16.87
CA ASN A 506 -28.97 1.34 -17.44
C ASN A 506 -29.70 0.13 -16.82
N LEU A 507 -30.93 0.32 -16.35
CA LEU A 507 -31.74 -0.77 -15.83
C LEU A 507 -32.23 -1.69 -16.97
N PRO A 508 -32.43 -2.99 -16.70
CA PRO A 508 -33.14 -3.88 -17.60
C PRO A 508 -34.54 -3.34 -17.94
N GLU A 509 -35.03 -3.55 -19.16
CA GLU A 509 -36.27 -2.93 -19.69
C GLU A 509 -37.54 -3.20 -18.87
N ASN A 510 -37.54 -4.24 -18.03
CA ASN A 510 -38.68 -4.66 -17.22
C ASN A 510 -38.44 -4.52 -15.71
N VAL A 511 -37.49 -3.68 -15.30
CA VAL A 511 -37.17 -3.46 -13.88
C VAL A 511 -37.31 -1.99 -13.52
N ASP A 512 -38.09 -1.73 -12.49
CA ASP A 512 -38.19 -0.42 -11.84
C ASP A 512 -37.70 -0.50 -10.40
N ILE A 513 -37.15 0.60 -9.88
CA ILE A 513 -36.58 0.67 -8.54
C ILE A 513 -37.10 1.92 -7.83
N GLU A 514 -37.76 1.71 -6.70
CA GLU A 514 -38.39 2.79 -5.93
C GLU A 514 -37.35 3.68 -5.24
N ASN A 515 -36.36 3.06 -4.60
CA ASN A 515 -35.27 3.75 -3.91
C ASN A 515 -33.96 3.55 -4.64
N SER A 516 -33.51 4.56 -5.39
CA SER A 516 -32.27 4.51 -6.16
C SER A 516 -31.03 4.86 -5.34
N VAL A 517 -31.18 5.36 -4.10
CA VAL A 517 -30.06 5.78 -3.25
C VAL A 517 -30.19 5.19 -1.85
N ILE A 518 -29.14 4.52 -1.39
CA ILE A 518 -29.01 3.98 -0.04
C ILE A 518 -27.86 4.69 0.65
N THR A 519 -28.10 5.26 1.83
CA THR A 519 -27.08 5.95 2.61
C THR A 519 -26.83 5.22 3.91
N THR A 520 -25.58 4.85 4.20
CA THR A 520 -25.22 4.14 5.42
C THR A 520 -23.81 4.50 5.91
N THR A 521 -23.50 4.15 7.15
CA THR A 521 -22.15 4.24 7.72
C THR A 521 -21.74 2.85 8.20
N LEU A 522 -20.61 2.35 7.72
CA LEU A 522 -20.08 1.03 8.06
C LEU A 522 -18.86 1.16 8.98
N THR A 523 -18.72 0.26 9.94
CA THR A 523 -17.48 0.09 10.70
C THR A 523 -16.46 -0.73 9.90
N GLU A 524 -15.17 -0.61 10.20
CA GLU A 524 -14.11 -1.42 9.57
C GLU A 524 -14.45 -2.92 9.53
N GLY A 525 -14.25 -3.56 8.37
CA GLY A 525 -14.58 -4.96 8.11
C GLY A 525 -16.06 -5.32 8.04
N ALA A 526 -16.99 -4.37 8.20
CA ALA A 526 -18.42 -4.67 8.15
C ALA A 526 -18.89 -5.00 6.74
N ILE A 527 -19.78 -5.98 6.66
CA ILE A 527 -20.55 -6.30 5.46
C ILE A 527 -21.94 -5.68 5.66
N GLY A 528 -22.14 -4.48 5.13
CA GLY A 528 -23.45 -3.85 5.13
C GLY A 528 -24.41 -4.58 4.19
N TYR A 529 -25.70 -4.50 4.49
CA TYR A 529 -26.75 -5.11 3.68
C TYR A 529 -27.85 -4.08 3.43
N ALA A 530 -28.31 -3.98 2.19
CA ALA A 530 -29.57 -3.33 1.89
C ALA A 530 -30.35 -4.11 0.85
N LYS A 531 -31.68 -4.06 1.02
CA LYS A 531 -32.63 -4.53 0.03
C LYS A 531 -33.08 -3.35 -0.81
N LEU A 532 -33.05 -3.51 -2.13
CA LEU A 532 -33.72 -2.63 -3.08
C LEU A 532 -35.08 -3.24 -3.40
N ASP A 533 -36.13 -2.46 -3.22
CA ASP A 533 -37.46 -2.85 -3.65
C ASP A 533 -37.53 -2.67 -5.16
N THR A 534 -37.35 -3.79 -5.87
CA THR A 534 -37.42 -3.84 -7.33
C THR A 534 -38.78 -4.36 -7.77
N ARG A 535 -39.33 -3.74 -8.81
CA ARG A 535 -40.58 -4.18 -9.44
C ARG A 535 -40.25 -4.74 -10.80
N LYS A 536 -40.52 -6.02 -11.00
CA LYS A 536 -40.39 -6.68 -12.29
C LYS A 536 -41.72 -6.65 -13.03
N GLY A 537 -41.74 -6.02 -14.20
CA GLY A 537 -42.94 -5.98 -15.04
C GLY A 537 -42.91 -4.85 -16.06
N TYR A 538 -43.97 -4.78 -16.85
CA TYR A 538 -44.14 -3.71 -17.82
C TYR A 538 -44.56 -2.42 -17.13
N GLN A 539 -43.87 -1.32 -17.44
CA GLN A 539 -44.30 0.02 -17.07
C GLN A 539 -45.34 0.50 -18.08
N ILE A 540 -46.59 0.62 -17.63
CA ILE A 540 -47.67 1.19 -18.43
C ILE A 540 -48.07 2.56 -17.87
N MET A 541 -48.08 3.56 -18.74
CA MET A 541 -48.71 4.85 -18.45
C MET A 541 -50.02 4.89 -19.20
N GLY A 542 -51.12 4.69 -18.47
CA GLY A 542 -52.48 4.69 -19.03
C GLY A 542 -53.27 5.91 -18.58
N VAL A 543 -54.06 6.47 -19.49
CA VAL A 543 -55.10 7.46 -19.14
C VAL A 543 -56.39 6.71 -18.83
N ILE A 544 -56.79 6.67 -17.57
CA ILE A 544 -58.04 6.02 -17.14
C ILE A 544 -59.21 6.97 -17.39
N ARG A 545 -60.22 6.47 -18.11
CA ARG A 545 -61.50 7.17 -18.33
C ARG A 545 -62.64 6.34 -17.77
N LEU A 546 -63.55 7.00 -17.05
CA LEU A 546 -64.78 6.40 -16.56
C LEU A 546 -65.79 6.22 -17.70
N ALA A 547 -66.84 5.44 -17.46
CA ALA A 547 -67.90 5.17 -18.45
C ALA A 547 -68.61 6.45 -18.93
N ASP A 548 -68.58 7.52 -18.13
CA ASP A 548 -69.13 8.85 -18.44
C ASP A 548 -68.15 9.76 -19.19
N GLY A 549 -66.92 9.29 -19.48
CA GLY A 549 -65.87 10.05 -20.17
C GLY A 549 -65.03 10.96 -19.27
N SER A 550 -65.34 11.06 -17.97
CA SER A 550 -64.56 11.81 -16.99
C SER A 550 -63.33 11.04 -16.50
N HIS A 551 -62.41 11.73 -15.81
CA HIS A 551 -61.21 11.12 -15.22
C HIS A 551 -61.45 10.85 -13.73
N PRO A 552 -60.89 9.77 -13.18
CA PRO A 552 -60.95 9.51 -11.74
C PRO A 552 -60.26 10.65 -10.95
N PRO A 553 -60.70 10.91 -9.70
CA PRO A 553 -60.03 11.84 -8.80
C PRO A 553 -58.56 11.46 -8.60
N LEU A 554 -57.71 12.46 -8.37
CA LEU A 554 -56.29 12.24 -8.10
C LEU A 554 -56.09 11.43 -6.80
N GLY A 555 -55.28 10.38 -6.86
CA GLY A 555 -54.96 9.54 -5.69
C GLY A 555 -55.85 8.32 -5.47
N ILE A 556 -56.66 7.94 -6.48
CA ILE A 556 -57.45 6.71 -6.51
C ILE A 556 -56.85 5.71 -7.48
#